data_AF-D5C066-F1
#
_entry.id   AF-D5C066-F1
#
_cell.length_a   1.000
_cell.length_b   1.000
_cell.length_c   1.000
_cell.angle_alpha   90.00
_cell.angle_beta   90.00
_cell.angle_gamma   90.00
#
_symmetry.space_group_name_H-M   'P 1'
#
loop_
_entity.id
_entity.type
_entity.pdbx_description
1 polymer ?
#
loop_
_entity_poly.entity_id
_entity_poly.type
_entity_poly.pdbx_seq_one_letter_code
_entity_poly.pdbx_strand_id
1 'polypeptide(L)' 'MQAERHVRLFRNGRNQALRIPREFELPGNEAIIRKEGDRLIVEPVQRRSLLALLATWEPLEEDFPEIKDLHPDPVDL' A
#
# COMPACT_ATOMS: atom_id res chain seq x y z
N MET A 1 -15.74 15.72 -14.29
CA MET A 1 -15.58 15.42 -15.74
C MET A 1 -14.71 14.17 -15.82
N GLN A 2 -15.18 13.08 -16.43
CA GLN A 2 -14.31 11.91 -16.65
C GLN A 2 -13.23 12.33 -17.64
N ALA A 3 -11.98 12.36 -17.18
CA ALA A 3 -10.86 12.53 -18.08
C ALA A 3 -10.68 11.21 -18.82
N GLU A 4 -10.92 11.21 -20.12
CA GLU A 4 -10.64 10.07 -20.99
C GLU A 4 -9.44 10.42 -21.87
N ARG A 5 -8.46 9.52 -21.95
CA ARG A 5 -7.29 9.68 -22.81
C ARG A 5 -7.09 8.44 -23.65
N HIS A 6 -7.10 8.62 -24.97
CA HIS A 6 -6.66 7.58 -25.88
C HIS A 6 -5.14 7.43 -25.82
N VAL A 7 -4.68 6.24 -25.43
CA VAL A 7 -3.26 5.87 -25.34
C VAL A 7 -2.97 4.67 -26.24
N ARG A 8 -1.72 4.54 -26.68
CA ARG A 8 -1.27 3.37 -27.46
C ARG A 8 -0.71 2.30 -26.54
N LEU A 9 -1.09 1.05 -26.81
CA LEU A 9 -0.44 -0.13 -26.22
C LEU A 9 0.88 -0.39 -26.94
N PHE A 10 1.87 -0.89 -26.19
CA PHE A 10 3.16 -1.27 -26.71
C PHE A 10 3.69 -2.52 -26.01
N ARG A 11 4.86 -3.01 -26.43
CA ARG A 11 5.53 -4.17 -25.83
C ARG A 11 6.74 -3.72 -25.00
N ASN A 12 6.84 -4.20 -23.78
CA ASN A 12 8.04 -4.11 -22.95
C ASN A 12 8.55 -5.54 -22.72
N GLY A 13 9.51 -5.96 -23.54
CA GLY A 13 9.94 -7.35 -23.61
C GLY A 13 8.78 -8.28 -24.00
N ARG A 14 8.50 -9.28 -23.15
CA ARG A 14 7.40 -10.24 -23.35
C ARG A 14 6.04 -9.71 -22.88
N ASN A 15 5.98 -8.54 -22.26
CA ASN A 15 4.78 -7.99 -21.64
C ASN A 15 4.13 -6.91 -22.51
N GLN A 16 2.80 -6.81 -22.45
CA GLN A 16 2.09 -5.65 -22.97
C GLN A 16 2.14 -4.53 -21.93
N ALA A 17 2.29 -3.30 -22.38
CA ALA A 17 2.36 -2.13 -21.52
C ALA A 17 1.62 -0.94 -22.15
N LEU A 18 1.24 0.01 -21.30
CA LEU A 18 0.74 1.32 -21.66
C LEU A 18 1.45 2.37 -20.81
N ARG A 19 1.56 3.60 -21.33
CA ARG A 19 2.06 4.73 -20.54
C ARG A 19 0.87 5.36 -19.83
N ILE A 20 0.94 5.47 -18.51
CA ILE A 20 -0.05 6.18 -17.72
C ILE A 20 0.24 7.68 -17.88
N PRO A 21 -0.67 8.48 -18.46
CA PRO A 21 -0.50 9.94 -18.54
C PRO A 21 -0.46 10.57 -17.13
N ARG A 22 0.18 11.74 -17.01
CA ARG A 22 0.42 12.40 -15.71
C ARG A 22 -0.85 12.63 -14.91
N GLU A 23 -1.93 12.98 -15.59
CA GLU A 23 -3.24 13.23 -14.99
C GLU A 23 -3.91 11.97 -14.41
N PHE A 24 -3.40 10.77 -14.72
CA PHE A 24 -3.87 9.48 -14.19
C PHE A 24 -2.83 8.76 -13.33
N GLU A 25 -1.73 9.42 -12.96
CA GLU A 25 -0.70 8.80 -12.12
C GLU A 25 -1.28 8.35 -10.78
N LEU A 26 -1.01 7.08 -10.43
CA LEU A 26 -1.39 6.51 -9.14
C LEU A 26 -0.30 6.83 -8.10
N PRO A 27 -0.67 7.02 -6.83
CA PRO A 27 0.32 7.23 -5.77
C PRO A 27 1.17 5.97 -5.55
N GLY A 28 2.43 6.17 -5.17
CA GLY A 28 3.36 5.09 -4.85
C GLY A 28 4.06 4.49 -6.07
N ASN A 29 4.61 3.28 -5.90
CA ASN A 29 5.40 2.57 -6.92
C ASN A 29 4.87 1.16 -7.23
N GLU A 30 3.73 0.79 -6.64
CA GLU A 30 3.10 -0.52 -6.79
C GLU A 30 1.61 -0.37 -7.06
N ALA A 31 1.08 -1.22 -7.93
CA ALA A 31 -0.32 -1.25 -8.27
C ALA A 31 -0.82 -2.69 -8.44
N ILE A 32 -2.09 -2.91 -8.15
CA ILE A 32 -2.83 -4.13 -8.42
C ILE A 32 -3.56 -3.93 -9.74
N ILE A 33 -3.52 -4.94 -10.61
CA ILE A 33 -4.29 -4.96 -11.85
C ILE A 33 -5.29 -6.12 -11.80
N ARG A 34 -6.56 -5.82 -12.07
CA ARG A 34 -7.63 -6.83 -12.21
C ARG A 34 -8.39 -6.65 -13.51
N LYS A 35 -8.87 -7.76 -14.08
CA LYS A 35 -9.62 -7.77 -15.34
C LYS A 35 -11.09 -8.06 -15.05
N GLU A 36 -11.97 -7.17 -15.51
CA GLU A 36 -13.41 -7.31 -15.42
C GLU A 36 -14.00 -7.20 -16.84
N GLY A 37 -14.33 -8.34 -17.45
CA GLY A 37 -14.71 -8.40 -18.86
C GLY A 37 -13.62 -7.86 -19.77
N ASP A 38 -13.92 -6.81 -20.53
CA ASP A 38 -12.97 -6.13 -21.44
C ASP A 38 -12.24 -4.96 -20.79
N ARG A 39 -12.40 -4.75 -19.48
CA ARG A 39 -11.78 -3.65 -18.73
C ARG A 39 -10.62 -4.14 -17.89
N LEU A 40 -9.55 -3.36 -17.88
CA LEU A 40 -8.47 -3.47 -16.90
C LEU A 40 -8.67 -2.38 -15.85
N ILE A 41 -8.78 -2.78 -14.59
CA ILE A 41 -8.86 -1.88 -13.44
C ILE A 41 -7.50 -1.93 -12.75
N VAL A 42 -6.90 -0.76 -12.59
CA VAL A 42 -5.59 -0.60 -11.95
C VAL A 42 -5.77 0.29 -10.72
N GLU A 43 -5.36 -0.21 -9.56
CA GLU A 43 -5.49 0.48 -8.28
C GLU A 43 -4.15 0.48 -7.54
N PRO A 44 -3.79 1.54 -6.79
CA PRO A 44 -2.52 1.58 -6.06
C PRO A 44 -2.53 0.54 -4.93
N VAL A 45 -1.38 -0.05 -4.65
CA VAL A 45 -1.23 -0.85 -3.43
C VAL A 45 -1.29 0.09 -2.23
N GLN A 46 -2.36 0.00 -1.45
CA GLN A 46 -2.47 0.72 -0.18
C GLN A 46 -1.57 0.06 0.85
N ARG A 47 -0.33 0.54 0.95
CA ARG A 47 0.50 0.24 2.11
C ARG A 47 -0.06 1.03 3.29
N ARG A 48 -0.66 0.34 4.25
CA ARG A 48 -1.06 0.97 5.52
C ARG A 48 0.22 1.51 6.16
N SER A 49 0.36 2.82 6.21
CA SER A 49 1.41 3.45 6.99
C SER A 49 1.16 3.14 8.46
N LEU A 50 2.18 2.69 9.19
CA LEU A 50 2.09 2.51 10.64
C LEU A 50 1.62 3.82 11.30
N LEU A 51 2.14 4.95 10.83
CA LEU A 51 1.72 6.28 11.26
C LEU A 51 0.24 6.55 10.98
N ALA A 52 -0.24 6.24 9.77
CA ALA A 52 -1.64 6.44 9.41
C ALA A 52 -2.57 5.51 10.22
N LEU A 53 -2.13 4.30 10.54
CA LEU A 53 -2.87 3.38 11.40
C LEU A 53 -2.92 3.88 12.84
N LEU A 54 -1.78 4.28 13.42
CA LEU A 54 -1.71 4.83 14.78
C LEU A 54 -2.56 6.10 14.94
N ALA A 55 -2.64 6.94 13.90
CA ALA A 55 -3.50 8.12 13.90
C ALA A 55 -5.00 7.80 13.95
N THR A 56 -5.40 6.56 13.64
CA THR A 56 -6.81 6.10 13.76
C THR A 56 -7.13 5.48 15.13
N TRP A 57 -6.14 5.31 16.00
CA TRP A 57 -6.35 4.68 17.30
C TRP A 57 -6.75 5.69 18.36
N GLU A 58 -7.70 5.33 19.20
CA GLU A 58 -8.09 6.08 20.40
C GLU A 58 -7.19 5.67 21.57
N PRO A 59 -6.99 6.56 22.57
CA PRO A 59 -6.32 6.18 23.80
C PRO A 59 -7.00 4.99 24.47
N LEU A 60 -6.20 4.06 24.98
CA LEU A 60 -6.68 2.94 25.78
C LEU A 60 -7.09 3.47 27.16
N GLU A 61 -8.28 3.11 27.64
CA GLU A 61 -8.77 3.50 28.98
C GLU A 61 -8.36 2.51 30.09
N GLU A 62 -7.61 1.48 29.73
CA GLU A 62 -7.16 0.42 30.63
C GLU A 62 -5.72 0.65 31.09
N ASP A 63 -5.48 0.40 32.37
CA ASP A 63 -4.14 0.43 32.95
C ASP A 63 -3.32 -0.77 32.45
N PHE A 64 -2.00 -0.58 32.36
CA PHE A 64 -1.10 -1.69 32.09
C PHE A 64 -1.20 -2.74 33.21
N PRO A 65 -1.16 -4.04 32.87
CA PRO A 65 -1.11 -5.08 33.87
C PRO A 65 0.19 -4.99 34.68
N GLU A 66 0.19 -5.56 35.89
CA GLU A 66 1.40 -5.66 36.71
C GLU A 66 2.47 -6.46 35.97
N ILE A 67 3.62 -5.83 35.71
CA ILE A 67 4.76 -6.46 35.07
C ILE A 67 5.68 -6.98 36.17
N LYS A 68 5.97 -8.28 36.13
CA LYS A 68 6.95 -8.89 37.04
C LYS A 68 8.34 -8.36 36.70
N ASP A 69 9.00 -7.74 37.68
CA ASP A 69 10.39 -7.33 37.57
C ASP A 69 11.30 -8.56 37.70
N LEU A 70 11.58 -9.19 36.56
CA LEU A 70 12.45 -10.37 36.48
C LEU A 70 13.90 -9.93 36.43
N HIS A 71 14.77 -10.71 37.07
CA HIS A 71 16.21 -10.54 36.89
C HIS A 71 16.58 -10.71 35.40
N PRO A 72 17.54 -9.91 34.89
CA PRO A 72 18.02 -10.07 33.53
C PRO A 72 18.61 -11.47 33.33
N ASP A 73 18.44 -12.02 32.13
CA ASP A 73 19.07 -13.27 31.76
C ASP A 73 20.61 -13.13 31.82
N PRO A 74 21.33 -14.22 32.15
CA PRO A 74 22.78 -14.23 32.07
C PRO A 74 23.25 -13.82 30.67
N VAL A 75 24.19 -12.88 30.60
CA VAL A 75 24.83 -12.48 29.35
C VAL A 75 26.19 -13.16 29.28
N ASP A 76 26.40 -14.00 28.25
CA ASP A 76 27.74 -14.49 27.91
C ASP A 76 28.55 -13.36 27.27
N LEU A 77 29.58 -12.88 27.98
CA LEU A 77 30.53 -11.85 27.53
C LEU A 77 31.81 -12.46 26.98
#